data_AF-A0AAV2FZG6-F1
#
_entry.id   AF-A0AAV2FZG6-F1
#
_cell.length_a   1.000
_cell.length_b   1.000
_cell.length_c   1.000
_cell.angle_alpha   90.00
_cell.angle_beta   90.00
_cell.angle_gamma   90.00
#
_symmetry.space_group_name_H-M   'P 1'
#
loop_
_entity.id
_entity.type
_entity.pdbx_description
1 polymer ?
#
loop_
_entity_poly.entity_id
_entity_poly.type
_entity_poly.pdbx_seq_one_letter_code
_entity_poly.pdbx_strand_id
1 'polypeptide(L)'
;MALPRKAEPWLVQFHGERNQRSQTFYSMSQRRRHVESIPEIRSHRIAATSHGWLLLIWDCREYDHDCFLLNPATMEKIQLPDWPDLDSTYEYCFLSSPPTVPDCVVLFTLSTDEETTFLYCKPGDEDWKRQQLHIRCSCEVEGELEAEPLQFAAMTTIRGEIYAIANCCDTLFKVQINRIDDDGGGSCSLSVVDVNVTKPDALFHHYIRADVDSRI
;
A
#
# COMPACT_ATOMS: atom_id res chain seq x y z
N MET A 1 -6.27 -10.34 22.43
CA MET A 1 -6.16 -11.81 22.31
C MET A 1 -5.63 -12.10 20.93
N ALA A 2 -4.54 -12.86 20.80
CA ALA A 2 -3.89 -13.16 19.53
C ALA A 2 -4.75 -14.14 18.70
N LEU A 3 -4.91 -13.89 17.39
CA LEU A 3 -5.61 -14.83 16.51
C LEU A 3 -4.86 -16.18 16.46
N PRO A 4 -5.55 -17.32 16.33
CA PRO A 4 -4.91 -18.64 16.30
C PRO A 4 -3.87 -18.74 15.19
N ARG A 5 -2.67 -19.25 15.48
CA ARG A 5 -1.50 -19.39 14.58
C ARG A 5 -1.69 -20.30 13.35
N LYS A 6 -2.91 -20.74 13.02
CA LYS A 6 -3.12 -21.58 11.84
C LYS A 6 -3.05 -20.69 10.60
N ALA A 7 -2.15 -21.03 9.67
CA ALA A 7 -1.97 -20.38 8.38
C ALA A 7 -3.18 -20.64 7.46
N GLU A 8 -4.32 -20.06 7.80
CA GLU A 8 -5.52 -20.07 6.97
C GLU A 8 -6.00 -18.63 6.79
N PRO A 9 -6.51 -18.26 5.60
CA PRO A 9 -7.09 -16.95 5.38
C PRO A 9 -8.42 -16.85 6.15
N TRP A 10 -8.61 -15.73 6.83
CA TRP A 10 -9.84 -15.39 7.54
C TRP A 10 -10.55 -14.30 6.75
N LEU A 11 -11.85 -14.47 6.54
CA LEU A 11 -12.67 -13.41 5.97
C LEU A 11 -13.12 -12.50 7.12
N VAL A 12 -12.90 -11.20 6.97
CA VAL A 12 -13.33 -10.20 7.95
C VAL A 12 -14.42 -9.34 7.33
N GLN A 13 -15.60 -9.36 7.93
CA GLN A 13 -16.72 -8.52 7.50
C GLN A 13 -16.97 -7.40 8.51
N PHE A 14 -16.86 -6.17 8.04
CA PHE A 14 -17.24 -4.97 8.78
C PHE A 14 -18.72 -4.66 8.57
N HIS A 15 -19.44 -4.36 9.63
CA HIS A 15 -20.86 -4.04 9.59
C HIS A 15 -21.25 -3.09 10.73
N GLY A 16 -22.41 -2.46 10.61
CA GLY A 16 -22.84 -1.38 11.51
C GLY A 16 -22.33 0.01 11.08
N GLU A 17 -22.73 1.03 11.82
CA GLU A 17 -22.40 2.43 11.53
C GLU A 17 -20.93 2.76 11.86
N ARG A 18 -20.38 3.83 11.26
CA ARG A 18 -18.95 4.21 11.33
C ARG A 18 -18.39 4.24 12.78
N ASN A 19 -19.20 4.67 13.75
CA ASN A 19 -18.80 4.79 15.16
C ASN A 19 -19.14 3.56 16.02
N GLN A 20 -19.79 2.54 15.44
CA GLN A 20 -20.19 1.29 16.10
C GLN A 20 -19.83 0.07 15.24
N ARG A 21 -18.78 0.19 14.42
CA ARG A 21 -18.36 -0.88 13.49
C ARG A 21 -18.06 -2.16 14.25
N SER A 22 -18.87 -3.17 13.99
CA SER A 22 -18.66 -4.53 14.45
C SER A 22 -17.90 -5.33 13.40
N GLN A 23 -17.17 -6.32 13.87
CA GLN A 23 -16.36 -7.20 13.03
C GLN A 23 -16.89 -8.62 13.19
N THR A 24 -17.01 -9.33 12.08
CA THR A 24 -17.24 -10.77 12.10
C THR A 24 -16.10 -11.43 11.35
N PHE A 25 -15.39 -12.30 12.07
CA PHE A 25 -14.33 -13.10 11.51
C PHE A 25 -14.90 -14.45 11.12
N TYR A 26 -14.66 -14.88 9.89
CA TYR A 26 -15.09 -16.18 9.41
C TYR A 26 -13.89 -17.04 9.05
N SER A 27 -13.73 -18.15 9.76
CA SER A 27 -12.75 -19.17 9.42
C SER A 27 -13.37 -20.11 8.37
N MET A 28 -12.79 -20.08 7.17
CA MET A 28 -13.23 -20.94 6.06
C MET A 28 -13.02 -22.43 6.37
N SER A 29 -11.95 -22.78 7.09
CA SER A 29 -11.63 -24.18 7.40
C SER A 29 -12.58 -24.77 8.45
N GLN A 30 -12.92 -23.99 9.48
CA GLN A 30 -13.81 -24.40 10.55
C GLN A 30 -15.27 -24.19 10.18
N ARG A 31 -15.53 -23.44 9.09
CA ARG A 31 -16.86 -22.97 8.67
C ARG A 31 -17.62 -22.31 9.82
N ARG A 32 -16.90 -21.56 10.65
CA ARG A 32 -17.41 -20.95 11.87
C ARG A 32 -17.15 -19.45 11.87
N ARG A 33 -18.16 -18.72 12.37
CA ARG A 33 -18.05 -17.31 12.70
C ARG A 33 -17.47 -17.17 14.11
N HIS A 34 -16.48 -16.30 14.22
CA HIS A 34 -15.92 -15.84 15.48
C HIS A 34 -16.34 -14.37 15.61
N VAL A 35 -17.16 -14.09 16.61
CA VAL A 35 -17.55 -12.71 16.96
C VAL A 35 -16.49 -12.21 17.94
N GLU A 36 -15.29 -12.06 17.42
CA GLU A 36 -14.17 -11.39 18.07
C GLU A 36 -14.08 -10.01 17.43
N SER A 37 -13.72 -8.98 18.20
CA SER A 37 -13.49 -7.65 17.63
C SER A 37 -12.11 -7.17 17.98
N ILE A 38 -11.37 -6.68 17.00
CA ILE A 38 -10.12 -5.97 17.21
C ILE A 38 -10.49 -4.48 17.32
N PRO A 39 -10.51 -3.89 18.54
CA PRO A 39 -10.99 -2.53 18.74
C PRO A 39 -10.24 -1.50 17.89
N GLU A 40 -8.93 -1.67 17.73
CA GLU A 40 -8.05 -0.80 16.95
C GLU A 40 -8.53 -0.61 15.52
N ILE A 41 -9.06 -1.67 14.90
CA ILE A 41 -9.44 -1.65 13.49
C ILE A 41 -10.80 -0.93 13.29
N ARG A 42 -11.58 -0.69 14.35
CA ARG A 42 -12.94 -0.13 14.23
C ARG A 42 -12.97 1.34 13.81
N SER A 43 -12.02 2.12 14.30
CA SER A 43 -11.97 3.59 14.14
C SER A 43 -10.99 4.04 13.06
N HIS A 44 -10.31 3.11 12.39
CA HIS A 44 -9.28 3.40 11.41
C HIS A 44 -9.70 2.93 10.02
N ARG A 45 -9.23 3.66 9.01
CA ARG A 45 -9.14 3.14 7.64
C ARG A 45 -8.04 2.09 7.62
N ILE A 46 -8.29 1.00 6.90
CA ILE A 46 -7.41 -0.15 6.83
C ILE A 46 -6.83 -0.22 5.42
N ALA A 47 -5.52 -0.21 5.32
CA ALA A 47 -4.81 -0.65 4.13
C ALA A 47 -4.16 -1.99 4.44
N ALA A 48 -4.60 -3.05 3.75
CA ALA A 48 -3.95 -4.34 3.85
C ALA A 48 -2.57 -4.26 3.17
N THR A 49 -1.52 -4.66 3.88
CA THR A 49 -0.16 -4.67 3.34
C THR A 49 0.40 -6.09 3.28
N SER A 50 1.57 -6.23 2.65
CA SER A 50 2.29 -7.50 2.57
C SER A 50 2.76 -7.96 3.96
N HIS A 51 3.26 -9.20 4.05
CA HIS A 51 3.88 -9.76 5.27
C HIS A 51 2.95 -9.95 6.47
N GLY A 52 1.62 -9.91 6.28
CA GLY A 52 0.66 -10.18 7.35
C GLY A 52 0.45 -9.01 8.31
N TRP A 53 0.79 -7.80 7.87
CA TRP A 53 0.54 -6.58 8.62
C TRP A 53 -0.64 -5.81 7.99
N LEU A 54 -1.33 -5.06 8.84
CA LEU A 54 -2.35 -4.11 8.44
C LEU A 54 -1.82 -2.73 8.74
N LEU A 55 -2.00 -1.79 7.81
CA LEU A 55 -1.78 -0.39 8.11
C LEU A 55 -3.10 0.25 8.51
N LEU A 56 -3.10 0.95 9.63
CA LEU A 56 -4.26 1.62 10.21
C LEU A 56 -4.00 3.11 10.23
N ILE A 57 -4.90 3.86 9.61
CA ILE A 57 -4.86 5.32 9.52
C ILE A 57 -6.14 5.85 10.14
N TRP A 58 -6.04 6.75 11.11
CA TRP A 58 -7.22 7.27 11.81
C TRP A 58 -8.18 7.96 10.83
N ASP A 59 -9.48 7.68 10.99
CA ASP A 59 -10.52 8.09 10.03
C ASP A 59 -11.30 9.35 10.44
N CYS A 60 -10.87 10.07 11.49
CA CYS A 60 -11.52 11.32 11.93
C CYS A 60 -10.57 12.52 11.79
N ARG A 61 -11.03 13.55 11.07
CA ARG A 61 -10.27 14.77 10.76
C ARG A 61 -10.08 15.75 11.92
N GLU A 62 -10.71 15.49 13.07
CA GLU A 62 -10.86 16.52 14.10
C GLU A 62 -9.74 16.46 15.15
N TYR A 63 -9.33 15.28 15.60
CA TYR A 63 -8.29 15.10 16.62
C TYR A 63 -7.68 13.68 16.47
N ASP A 64 -6.36 13.58 16.42
CA ASP A 64 -5.50 12.43 16.05
C ASP A 64 -5.36 12.13 14.56
N HIS A 65 -4.13 12.18 14.06
CA HIS A 65 -3.73 11.63 12.76
C HIS A 65 -2.98 10.32 12.95
N ASP A 66 -3.41 9.52 13.94
CA ASP A 66 -2.71 8.30 14.33
C ASP A 66 -2.55 7.34 13.14
N CYS A 67 -1.33 6.83 12.98
CA CYS A 67 -0.94 5.94 11.90
C CYS A 67 0.01 4.87 12.42
N PHE A 68 -0.37 3.60 12.29
CA PHE A 68 0.47 2.50 12.75
C PHE A 68 0.24 1.21 11.98
N LEU A 69 1.23 0.34 12.01
CA LEU A 69 1.12 -1.04 11.53
C LEU A 69 0.67 -1.94 12.67
N LEU A 70 -0.33 -2.79 12.40
CA LEU A 70 -0.84 -3.79 13.31
C LEU A 70 -0.65 -5.19 12.71
N ASN A 71 -0.03 -6.08 13.46
CA ASN A 71 -0.06 -7.51 13.14
C ASN A 71 -1.29 -8.12 13.83
N PRO A 72 -2.36 -8.50 13.11
CA PRO A 72 -3.59 -9.01 13.74
C PRO A 72 -3.39 -10.39 14.39
N ALA A 73 -2.35 -11.14 14.02
CA ALA A 73 -2.05 -12.43 14.62
C ALA A 73 -1.35 -12.27 15.97
N THR A 74 -0.38 -11.36 16.10
CA THR A 74 0.38 -11.15 17.34
C THR A 74 -0.16 -10.00 18.19
N MET A 75 -1.02 -9.14 17.62
CA MET A 75 -1.43 -7.84 18.16
C MET A 75 -0.28 -6.86 18.38
N GLU A 76 0.87 -7.11 17.76
CA GLU A 76 2.03 -6.21 17.79
C GLU A 76 1.73 -4.95 16.97
N LYS A 77 2.16 -3.79 17.52
CA LYS A 77 1.98 -2.48 16.90
C LYS A 77 3.33 -1.85 16.64
N ILE A 78 3.48 -1.24 15.47
CA ILE A 78 4.63 -0.41 15.12
C ILE A 78 4.07 0.96 14.78
N GLN A 79 4.35 1.93 15.65
CA GLN A 79 3.95 3.32 15.44
C GLN A 79 4.71 3.88 14.23
N LEU A 80 4.00 4.61 13.38
CA LEU A 80 4.56 5.39 12.28
C LEU A 80 4.40 6.88 12.58
N PRO A 81 5.04 7.77 11.80
CA PRO A 81 4.74 9.19 11.89
C PRO A 81 3.24 9.43 11.70
N ASP A 82 2.74 10.47 12.35
CA ASP A 82 1.36 10.91 12.17
C ASP A 82 1.05 11.10 10.69
N TRP A 83 -0.13 10.64 10.27
CA TRP A 83 -0.56 10.75 8.89
C TRP A 83 -0.62 12.24 8.50
N PRO A 84 0.10 12.67 7.46
CA PRO A 84 0.11 14.07 7.09
C PRO A 84 -1.29 14.49 6.65
N ASP A 85 -1.70 15.71 7.00
CA ASP A 85 -2.93 16.29 6.48
C ASP A 85 -2.74 16.52 4.98
N LEU A 86 -3.38 15.65 4.18
CA LEU A 86 -3.26 15.62 2.74
C LEU A 86 -4.64 15.84 2.12
N ASP A 87 -4.70 16.76 1.16
CA ASP A 87 -5.89 16.98 0.33
C ASP A 87 -6.19 15.80 -0.60
N SER A 88 -5.24 14.86 -0.76
CA SER A 88 -5.35 13.68 -1.62
C SER A 88 -5.57 12.39 -0.83
N THR A 89 -6.40 11.51 -1.39
CA THR A 89 -6.53 10.14 -0.91
C THR A 89 -5.39 9.28 -1.46
N TYR A 90 -4.83 8.39 -0.64
CA TYR A 90 -3.92 7.38 -1.16
C TYR A 90 -4.67 6.33 -1.99
N GLU A 91 -3.98 5.80 -3.00
CA GLU A 91 -4.50 4.75 -3.88
C GLU A 91 -3.96 3.37 -3.47
N TYR A 92 -2.65 3.28 -3.26
CA TYR A 92 -1.96 2.02 -2.98
C TYR A 92 -1.03 2.16 -1.79
N CYS A 93 -0.84 1.05 -1.06
CA CYS A 93 0.04 0.96 0.10
C CYS A 93 0.85 -0.35 0.08
N PHE A 94 2.15 -0.24 0.33
CA PHE A 94 3.09 -1.36 0.28
C PHE A 94 4.09 -1.33 1.43
N LEU A 95 4.56 -2.51 1.80
CA LEU A 95 5.77 -2.69 2.61
C LEU A 95 6.84 -3.33 1.72
N SER A 96 8.05 -2.77 1.72
CA SER A 96 9.17 -3.31 0.95
C SER A 96 9.69 -4.64 1.50
N SER A 97 9.43 -4.91 2.78
CA SER A 97 9.87 -6.09 3.53
C SER A 97 8.99 -6.22 4.78
N PRO A 98 9.13 -7.28 5.61
CA PRO A 98 8.48 -7.27 6.91
C PRO A 98 8.92 -6.02 7.71
N PRO A 99 7.99 -5.32 8.40
CA PRO A 99 8.27 -4.04 9.06
C PRO A 99 9.14 -4.19 10.31
N THR A 100 9.39 -5.43 10.75
CA THR A 100 10.33 -5.78 11.82
C THR A 100 11.77 -5.89 11.33
N VAL A 101 12.00 -5.90 10.01
CA VAL A 101 13.35 -5.90 9.42
C VAL A 101 13.83 -4.45 9.32
N PRO A 102 15.10 -4.17 9.70
CA PRO A 102 15.70 -2.85 9.47
C PRO A 102 15.57 -2.42 8.01
N ASP A 103 15.42 -1.11 7.79
CA ASP A 103 15.26 -0.51 6.45
C ASP A 103 14.01 -0.95 5.68
N CYS A 104 13.01 -1.52 6.34
CA CYS A 104 11.69 -1.62 5.75
C CYS A 104 11.17 -0.22 5.40
N VAL A 105 10.61 -0.08 4.19
CA VAL A 105 9.96 1.15 3.75
C VAL A 105 8.46 0.90 3.67
N VAL A 106 7.70 1.76 4.33
CA VAL A 106 6.26 1.92 4.14
C VAL A 106 6.08 2.90 2.99
N LEU A 107 5.37 2.49 1.95
CA LEU A 107 5.19 3.28 0.73
C LEU A 107 3.70 3.44 0.41
N PHE A 108 3.32 4.66 0.13
CA PHE A 108 2.03 5.04 -0.44
C PHE A 108 2.20 5.70 -1.78
N THR A 109 1.18 5.52 -2.62
CA THR A 109 1.01 6.30 -3.84
C THR A 109 -0.18 7.24 -3.66
N LEU A 110 0.06 8.52 -3.89
CA LEU A 110 -0.92 9.59 -3.90
C LEU A 110 -0.98 10.10 -5.35
N SER A 111 -2.17 10.14 -5.94
CA SER A 111 -2.34 10.68 -7.28
C SER A 111 -3.38 11.80 -7.28
N THR A 112 -3.06 12.85 -8.03
CA THR A 112 -3.97 13.92 -8.42
C THR A 112 -4.04 13.94 -9.95
N ASP A 113 -4.93 14.76 -10.51
CA ASP A 113 -5.03 14.94 -11.96
C ASP A 113 -3.70 15.43 -12.57
N GLU A 114 -2.85 16.10 -11.80
CA GLU A 114 -1.62 16.74 -12.28
C GLU A 114 -0.34 15.96 -11.93
N GLU A 115 -0.34 15.13 -10.89
CA GLU A 115 0.87 14.49 -10.40
C GLU A 115 0.65 13.15 -9.68
N THR A 116 1.67 12.29 -9.75
CA THR A 116 1.80 11.12 -8.88
C THR A 116 2.92 11.37 -7.89
N THR A 117 2.63 11.22 -6.59
CA THR A 117 3.57 11.40 -5.50
C THR A 117 3.71 10.12 -4.71
N PHE A 118 4.94 9.72 -4.43
CA PHE A 118 5.21 8.71 -3.41
C PHE A 118 5.33 9.37 -2.04
N LEU A 119 4.59 8.82 -1.07
CA LEU A 119 4.70 9.18 0.34
C LEU A 119 5.27 7.97 1.07
N TYR A 120 6.38 8.14 1.79
CA TYR A 120 7.07 7.00 2.38
C TYR A 120 7.79 7.34 3.68
N CYS A 121 7.99 6.34 4.52
CA CYS A 121 8.79 6.41 5.73
C CYS A 121 9.39 5.04 6.04
N LYS A 122 10.36 5.01 6.95
CA LYS A 122 10.79 3.78 7.63
C LYS A 122 10.09 3.68 8.99
N PRO A 123 9.83 2.47 9.50
CA PRO A 123 9.49 2.30 10.90
C PRO A 123 10.52 2.98 11.81
N GLY A 124 10.04 3.88 12.68
CA GLY A 124 10.88 4.68 13.57
C GLY A 124 11.32 6.05 13.03
N ASP A 125 10.99 6.39 11.78
CA ASP A 125 11.12 7.77 11.30
C ASP A 125 10.14 8.69 12.08
N GLU A 126 10.48 9.98 12.16
CA GLU A 126 9.64 11.00 12.82
C GLU A 126 8.63 11.64 11.86
N ASP A 127 8.89 11.61 10.56
CA ASP A 127 8.10 12.28 9.52
C ASP A 127 7.97 11.45 8.25
N TRP A 128 6.90 11.71 7.49
CA TRP A 128 6.74 11.17 6.13
C TRP A 128 7.53 11.98 5.11
N LYS A 129 8.21 11.28 4.19
CA LYS A 129 8.91 11.88 3.05
C LYS A 129 8.02 11.85 1.81
N ARG A 130 8.04 12.94 1.05
CA ARG A 130 7.29 13.09 -0.21
C ARG A 130 8.26 13.14 -1.38
N GLN A 131 7.98 12.36 -2.42
CA GLN A 131 8.73 12.39 -3.67
C GLN A 131 7.78 12.42 -4.85
N GLN A 132 7.75 13.54 -5.57
CA GLN A 132 6.98 13.68 -6.80
C GLN A 132 7.64 12.88 -7.93
N LEU A 133 6.80 12.17 -8.69
CA LEU A 133 7.24 11.42 -9.85
C LEU A 133 7.08 12.27 -11.10
N HIS A 134 8.16 12.90 -11.54
CA HIS A 134 8.18 13.73 -12.76
C HIS A 134 8.37 12.90 -14.04
N ILE A 135 7.71 11.75 -14.13
CA ILE A 135 7.74 10.91 -15.34
C ILE A 135 6.47 11.16 -16.10
N ARG A 136 6.63 11.40 -17.40
CA ARG A 136 5.51 11.56 -18.32
C ARG A 136 5.42 10.36 -19.24
N CYS A 137 4.20 9.93 -19.46
CA CYS A 137 3.85 8.93 -20.44
C CYS A 137 3.41 9.63 -21.71
N SER A 138 3.96 9.22 -22.86
CA SER A 138 3.43 9.67 -24.15
C SER A 138 2.38 8.67 -24.61
N CYS A 139 1.15 9.14 -24.77
CA CYS A 139 0.06 8.38 -25.37
C CYS A 139 -0.45 9.11 -26.61
N GLU A 140 -0.87 8.34 -27.62
CA GLU A 140 -1.58 8.91 -28.76
C GLU A 140 -3.04 9.09 -28.36
N VAL A 141 -3.46 10.34 -28.20
CA VAL A 141 -4.86 10.72 -27.95
C VAL A 141 -5.37 11.38 -29.22
N GLU A 142 -6.39 10.80 -29.85
CA GLU A 142 -6.98 11.30 -31.11
C GLU A 142 -5.99 11.53 -32.28
N GLY A 143 -4.82 10.85 -32.25
CA GLY A 143 -3.78 10.97 -33.28
C GLY A 143 -2.71 12.03 -32.98
N GLU A 144 -2.77 12.70 -31.82
CA GLU A 144 -1.73 13.59 -31.32
C GLU A 144 -1.00 12.95 -30.12
N LEU A 145 0.31 13.16 -30.03
CA LEU A 145 1.14 12.63 -28.95
C LEU A 145 1.13 13.64 -27.79
N GLU A 146 0.32 13.36 -26.76
CA GLU A 146 0.27 14.16 -25.55
C GLU A 146 1.09 13.52 -24.43
N ALA A 147 1.71 14.36 -23.59
CA ALA A 147 2.60 13.93 -22.53
C ALA A 147 1.95 14.14 -21.16
N GLU A 148 1.27 13.10 -20.69
CA GLU A 148 0.53 13.12 -19.43
C GLU A 148 1.38 12.64 -18.24
N PRO A 149 1.13 13.14 -17.02
CA PRO A 149 1.73 12.60 -15.80
C PRO A 149 1.53 11.09 -15.69
N LEU A 150 2.57 10.35 -15.30
CA LEU A 150 2.46 8.92 -15.11
C LEU A 150 1.56 8.60 -13.91
N GLN A 151 0.38 8.07 -14.19
CA GLN A 151 -0.54 7.51 -13.19
C GLN A 151 -0.64 5.99 -13.33
N PHE A 152 -1.03 5.30 -12.25
CA PHE A 152 -1.06 3.83 -12.23
C PHE A 152 -2.48 3.28 -12.14
N ALA A 153 -2.85 2.47 -13.13
CA ALA A 153 -4.11 1.73 -13.15
C ALA A 153 -4.19 0.66 -12.07
N ALA A 154 -3.02 0.10 -11.73
CA ALA A 154 -2.88 -1.05 -10.89
C ALA A 154 -1.47 -1.08 -10.30
N MET A 155 -1.34 -1.42 -9.02
CA MET A 155 -0.05 -1.71 -8.40
C MET A 155 -0.16 -2.95 -7.51
N THR A 156 0.88 -3.80 -7.53
CA THR A 156 0.94 -5.01 -6.70
C THR A 156 2.36 -5.40 -6.34
N THR A 157 2.50 -6.39 -5.45
CA THR A 157 3.78 -6.99 -5.10
C THR A 157 3.90 -8.40 -5.67
N ILE A 158 5.02 -8.70 -6.32
CA ILE A 158 5.36 -10.04 -6.82
C ILE A 158 6.73 -10.39 -6.29
N ARG A 159 6.81 -11.47 -5.49
CA ARG A 159 8.06 -11.94 -4.87
C ARG A 159 8.79 -10.85 -4.04
N GLY A 160 8.04 -9.94 -3.42
CA GLY A 160 8.58 -8.84 -2.61
C GLY A 160 8.93 -7.58 -3.40
N GLU A 161 8.84 -7.62 -4.73
CA GLU A 161 9.09 -6.47 -5.59
C GLU A 161 7.77 -5.79 -5.95
N ILE A 162 7.77 -4.46 -6.07
CA ILE A 162 6.57 -3.67 -6.39
C ILE A 162 6.51 -3.41 -7.89
N TYR A 163 5.36 -3.72 -8.49
CA TYR A 163 5.08 -3.54 -9.91
C TYR A 163 3.83 -2.67 -10.09
N ALA A 164 3.82 -1.87 -11.15
CA ALA A 164 2.77 -0.93 -11.46
C ALA A 164 2.43 -0.96 -12.96
N ILE A 165 1.16 -0.86 -13.32
CA ILE A 165 0.71 -0.72 -14.71
C ILE A 165 0.25 0.72 -14.90
N ALA A 166 0.77 1.39 -15.91
CA ALA A 166 0.39 2.77 -16.22
C ALA A 166 -1.01 2.88 -16.84
N ASN A 167 -1.77 3.89 -16.43
CA ASN A 167 -3.09 4.21 -16.98
C ASN A 167 -3.07 4.49 -18.49
N CYS A 168 -2.07 5.24 -18.95
CA CYS A 168 -2.00 5.79 -20.31
C CYS A 168 -1.72 4.75 -21.41
N CYS A 169 -0.97 3.68 -21.12
CA CYS A 169 -0.33 2.86 -22.15
C CYS A 169 -0.12 1.39 -21.76
N ASP A 170 -0.66 0.96 -20.61
CA ASP A 170 -0.50 -0.40 -20.08
C ASP A 170 0.95 -0.88 -19.89
N THR A 171 1.91 0.05 -19.92
CA THR A 171 3.31 -0.25 -19.68
C THR A 171 3.48 -0.69 -18.23
N LEU A 172 4.24 -1.78 -18.07
CA LEU A 172 4.57 -2.33 -16.79
C LEU A 172 5.84 -1.67 -16.28
N PHE A 173 5.75 -1.08 -15.10
CA PHE A 173 6.85 -0.48 -14.37
C PHE A 173 7.18 -1.32 -13.14
N LYS A 174 8.46 -1.34 -12.79
CA LYS A 174 8.96 -1.80 -11.49
C LYS A 174 9.30 -0.59 -10.64
N VAL A 175 8.74 -0.50 -9.43
CA VAL A 175 9.15 0.52 -8.45
C VAL A 175 10.42 0.03 -7.76
N GLN A 176 11.45 0.88 -7.74
CA GLN A 176 12.73 0.62 -7.11
C GLN A 176 12.92 1.55 -5.92
N ILE A 177 13.41 0.99 -4.82
CA ILE A 177 13.83 1.72 -3.63
C ILE A 177 15.35 1.77 -3.64
N ASN A 178 15.90 2.94 -3.97
CA ASN A 178 17.33 3.17 -4.04
C ASN A 178 17.82 3.68 -2.69
N ARG A 179 18.66 2.89 -2.02
CA ARG A 179 19.23 3.29 -0.72
C ARG A 179 20.39 4.24 -0.93
N ILE A 180 20.44 5.28 -0.11
CA ILE A 180 21.50 6.29 -0.07
C ILE A 180 22.19 6.10 1.27
N ASP A 181 23.41 5.58 1.22
CA ASP A 181 24.23 5.41 2.41
C ASP A 181 24.76 6.79 2.82
N ASP A 182 24.12 7.40 3.81
CA ASP A 182 24.58 8.60 4.49
C ASP A 182 24.81 8.28 5.97
N ASP A 183 25.82 8.89 6.58
CA ASP A 183 26.29 8.64 7.96
C ASP A 183 25.24 8.93 9.05
N GLY A 184 24.08 9.49 8.68
CA GLY A 184 22.96 9.79 9.58
C GLY A 184 21.65 9.19 9.07
N GLY A 185 21.39 7.92 9.38
CA GLY A 185 20.08 7.28 9.17
C GLY A 185 19.72 7.11 7.70
N GLY A 186 20.30 6.09 7.05
CA GLY A 186 20.23 5.81 5.61
C GLY A 186 18.96 6.32 4.92
N SER A 187 19.12 7.30 4.05
CA SER A 187 18.03 7.84 3.24
C SER A 187 17.70 6.88 2.10
N CYS A 188 16.54 7.05 1.46
CA CYS A 188 16.24 6.35 0.22
C CYS A 188 15.47 7.26 -0.74
N SER A 189 15.68 7.03 -2.03
CA SER A 189 14.89 7.61 -3.11
C SER A 189 14.13 6.51 -3.84
N LEU A 190 13.01 6.87 -4.46
CA LEU A 190 12.21 5.94 -5.24
C LEU A 190 12.39 6.23 -6.73
N SER A 191 12.39 5.20 -7.56
CA SER A 191 12.33 5.35 -9.01
C SER A 191 11.38 4.31 -9.59
N VAL A 192 10.94 4.52 -10.83
CA VAL A 192 10.22 3.49 -11.57
C VAL A 192 10.97 3.20 -12.86
N VAL A 193 11.03 1.92 -13.22
CA VAL A 193 11.75 1.43 -14.40
C VAL A 193 10.78 0.65 -15.27
N ASP A 194 10.72 1.01 -16.55
CA ASP A 194 9.95 0.26 -17.54
C ASP A 194 10.51 -1.17 -17.68
N VAL A 195 9.64 -2.15 -17.42
CA VAL A 195 9.96 -3.58 -17.51
C VAL A 195 10.03 -4.06 -18.96
N ASN A 196 9.35 -3.41 -19.91
CA ASN A 196 9.43 -3.73 -21.33
C ASN A 196 10.84 -3.53 -21.90
N VAL A 197 11.61 -2.59 -21.34
CA VAL A 197 13.03 -2.38 -21.67
C VAL A 197 13.91 -3.54 -21.16
N THR A 198 13.37 -4.43 -20.31
CA THR A 198 14.07 -5.60 -19.74
C THR A 198 13.52 -6.97 -20.18
N LYS A 199 12.68 -7.04 -21.24
CA LYS A 199 11.91 -8.21 -21.74
C LYS A 199 10.82 -8.73 -20.76
N PRO A 200 9.53 -8.58 -21.09
CA PRO A 200 8.46 -9.25 -20.37
C PRO A 200 7.75 -10.32 -21.20
N ASP A 201 7.35 -11.40 -20.52
CA ASP A 201 6.35 -12.35 -21.01
C ASP A 201 4.95 -11.75 -20.83
N ALA A 202 4.13 -11.77 -21.89
CA ALA A 202 2.76 -11.23 -21.89
C ALA A 202 1.85 -11.81 -20.79
N LEU A 203 2.15 -13.02 -20.29
CA LEU A 203 1.44 -13.66 -19.18
C LEU A 203 1.56 -12.90 -17.86
N PHE A 204 2.65 -12.15 -17.65
CA PHE A 204 2.91 -11.43 -16.41
C PHE A 204 2.00 -10.19 -16.26
N HIS A 205 1.70 -9.49 -17.35
CA HIS A 205 0.77 -8.36 -17.36
C HIS A 205 -0.66 -8.80 -16.96
N HIS A 206 -1.12 -9.93 -17.49
CA HIS A 206 -2.45 -10.45 -17.19
C HIS A 206 -2.60 -10.84 -15.71
N TYR A 207 -1.56 -11.42 -15.13
CA TYR A 207 -1.54 -11.77 -13.71
C TYR A 207 -1.68 -10.55 -12.79
N ILE A 208 -1.00 -9.44 -13.11
CA ILE A 208 -1.07 -8.21 -12.29
C ILE A 208 -2.47 -7.61 -12.33
N ARG A 209 -3.09 -7.50 -13.52
CA ARG A 209 -4.47 -7.01 -13.62
C ARG A 209 -5.45 -7.88 -12.81
N ALA A 210 -5.34 -9.20 -12.94
CA ALA A 210 -6.18 -10.12 -12.19
C ALA A 210 -5.99 -10.04 -10.67
N ASP A 211 -4.75 -9.82 -10.19
CA ASP A 211 -4.47 -9.64 -8.76
C ASP A 211 -5.12 -8.35 -8.23
N VAL A 212 -5.07 -7.25 -8.99
CA VAL A 212 -5.70 -5.98 -8.61
C VAL A 212 -7.23 -6.08 -8.60
N ASP A 213 -7.83 -6.67 -9.63
CA ASP A 213 -9.28 -6.85 -9.71
C ASP A 213 -9.83 -7.71 -8.56
N SER A 214 -9.01 -8.60 -7.98
CA SER A 214 -9.40 -9.45 -6.85
C SER A 214 -9.43 -8.75 -5.48
N ARG A 215 -8.94 -7.50 -5.40
CA ARG A 215 -8.85 -6.71 -4.16
C ARG A 215 -10.02 -5.74 -3.95
N ILE A 216 -10.98 -5.69 -4.88
CA ILE A 216 -12.19 -4.84 -4.84
C ILE A 216 -13.37 -5.61 -4.24
#